data_AF-A0A9N8DA33-F1
#
_entry.id   AF-A0A9N8DA33-F1
#
_cell.length_a   1.000
_cell.length_b   1.000
_cell.length_c   1.000
_cell.angle_alpha   90.00
_cell.angle_beta   90.00
_cell.angle_gamma   90.00
#
_symmetry.space_group_name_H-M   'P 1'
#
loop_
_entity.id
_entity.type
_entity.pdbx_description
1 polymer ?
#
loop_
_entity_poly.entity_id
_entity_poly.type
_entity_poly.pdbx_seq_one_letter_code
_entity_poly.pdbx_strand_id
1 'polypeptide(L)'
;MTAARTTCRRLCGSRQDMDEFMDNLGDMLENPSSTVVEKNSRGEDGWMHVDWKHHFQEWRKSTSALMSSWTESPVERVLIRNRLVYWKRDDQLKLAASISGNKARKMIALQDMQDFPDCVVSYGGPQSNAMVALAAIVHYQSQRNTDTTKKKRFVYYTKTLPKFLRDKPNGNLFRAQALGMELIELSPHEYANLFGGEWGGPTTPPPQLEPAPMPNKKSLWIPQGGACAGLALQGTWQLAWEIATFWTQKGRGRPLTVCIPGGTCSTAALVHSALQDILHNDNNTAQAIVDTTMDIRVVVIPCVGDGTYAQRQMMSLLEDSNNSSNRLPSILPPSPIETTRGRTYFRFGEPHADILATFQEMKERYGIVLDLLYGAPSWTILLRHLPLAPKYQATTTTTTKQPQSLFDPKAPLDGREIMYVHSGGVEGIVSQLNRYLYKGLVDVEQVQLPRR
;
A
#
# COMPACT_ATOMS: atom_id res chain seq x y z
N MET A 1 -0.39 -67.13 -26.79
CA MET A 1 -0.71 -67.58 -25.42
C MET A 1 -0.24 -66.45 -24.50
N THR A 2 -1.06 -65.80 -23.67
CA THR A 2 -2.29 -66.25 -22.98
C THR A 2 -3.30 -65.08 -22.80
N ALA A 3 -4.54 -65.37 -22.39
CA ALA A 3 -5.62 -64.40 -22.12
C ALA A 3 -6.50 -64.93 -20.94
N ALA A 4 -7.53 -64.24 -20.40
CA ALA A 4 -8.25 -63.05 -20.84
C ALA A 4 -9.04 -62.38 -19.67
N ARG A 5 -9.59 -61.17 -19.92
CA ARG A 5 -10.83 -60.57 -19.31
C ARG A 5 -10.95 -60.39 -17.79
N THR A 6 -11.33 -59.18 -17.36
CA THR A 6 -12.31 -58.95 -16.27
C THR A 6 -12.98 -57.56 -16.46
N THR A 7 -14.15 -57.50 -17.10
CA THR A 7 -15.51 -57.28 -16.52
C THR A 7 -15.81 -55.86 -16.01
N CYS A 8 -16.74 -55.19 -16.69
CA CYS A 8 -17.38 -53.94 -16.25
C CYS A 8 -18.61 -54.24 -15.36
N ARG A 9 -18.82 -53.46 -14.28
CA ARG A 9 -20.10 -53.44 -13.53
C ARG A 9 -20.56 -52.00 -13.36
N ARG A 10 -21.83 -51.76 -13.71
CA ARG A 10 -22.59 -50.56 -13.29
C ARG A 10 -22.96 -50.70 -11.82
N LEU A 11 -23.00 -49.58 -11.09
CA LEU A 11 -23.75 -49.44 -9.86
C LEU A 11 -24.78 -48.32 -10.08
N CYS A 12 -26.06 -48.64 -9.86
CA CYS A 12 -27.12 -47.65 -9.77
C CYS A 12 -27.22 -47.20 -8.31
N GLY A 13 -27.10 -45.90 -8.04
CA GLY A 13 -27.52 -45.30 -6.78
C GLY A 13 -29.02 -45.04 -6.79
N SER A 14 -29.70 -45.28 -5.68
CA SER A 14 -31.14 -45.13 -5.52
C SER A 14 -31.53 -43.70 -5.10
N ARG A 15 -32.75 -43.27 -5.42
CA ARG A 15 -33.27 -41.94 -5.07
C ARG A 15 -33.21 -41.59 -3.57
N GLN A 16 -33.20 -42.59 -2.68
CA GLN A 16 -33.21 -42.38 -1.23
C GLN A 16 -31.93 -41.69 -0.70
N ASP A 17 -30.78 -41.87 -1.36
CA ASP A 17 -29.51 -41.23 -0.94
C ASP A 17 -29.50 -39.70 -1.19
N MET A 18 -30.43 -39.18 -2.01
CA MET A 18 -30.56 -37.75 -2.30
C MET A 18 -31.48 -37.03 -1.32
N ASP A 19 -32.55 -37.69 -0.86
CA ASP A 19 -33.53 -37.08 0.03
C ASP A 19 -32.93 -36.92 1.45
N GLU A 20 -32.17 -37.91 1.94
CA GLU A 20 -31.48 -37.86 3.24
C GLU A 20 -30.35 -36.80 3.28
N PHE A 21 -29.79 -36.43 2.11
CA PHE A 21 -28.85 -35.30 1.99
C PHE A 21 -29.55 -33.93 2.00
N MET A 22 -30.79 -33.86 1.49
CA MET A 22 -31.56 -32.61 1.42
C MET A 22 -32.23 -32.27 2.76
N ASP A 23 -32.71 -33.27 3.52
CA ASP A 23 -33.29 -33.04 4.86
C ASP A 23 -32.24 -32.52 5.86
N ASN A 24 -30.99 -33.02 5.80
CA ASN A 24 -29.86 -32.48 6.58
C ASN A 24 -29.49 -31.04 6.19
N LEU A 25 -29.92 -30.55 5.02
CA LEU A 25 -29.70 -29.17 4.60
C LEU A 25 -30.79 -28.21 5.13
N GLY A 26 -31.97 -28.75 5.46
CA GLY A 26 -33.10 -28.00 6.03
C GLY A 26 -32.86 -27.61 7.50
N ASP A 27 -32.47 -28.58 8.33
CA ASP A 27 -32.21 -28.36 9.77
C ASP A 27 -31.00 -27.43 10.03
N MET A 28 -30.15 -27.18 9.03
CA MET A 28 -29.07 -26.18 9.12
C MET A 28 -29.54 -24.72 8.93
N LEU A 29 -30.81 -24.48 8.56
CA LEU A 29 -31.30 -23.15 8.19
C LEU A 29 -32.32 -22.51 9.15
N GLU A 30 -32.76 -23.21 10.19
CA GLU A 30 -33.71 -22.68 11.19
C GLU A 30 -33.14 -22.60 12.61
N ASN A 31 -32.35 -21.56 12.90
CA ASN A 31 -32.28 -20.92 14.24
C ASN A 31 -31.35 -19.67 14.27
N PRO A 32 -31.86 -18.44 14.06
CA PRO A 32 -31.10 -17.23 14.36
C PRO A 32 -31.27 -16.84 15.84
N SER A 33 -30.85 -17.72 16.76
CA SER A 33 -30.67 -17.31 18.16
C SER A 33 -29.37 -16.50 18.27
N SER A 34 -29.47 -15.30 18.88
CA SER A 34 -28.43 -14.28 18.79
C SER A 34 -27.21 -14.60 19.67
N THR A 35 -26.22 -15.29 19.10
CA THR A 35 -24.87 -15.39 19.67
C THR A 35 -23.85 -14.68 18.77
N VAL A 36 -23.37 -13.53 19.26
CA VAL A 36 -22.27 -12.80 18.63
C VAL A 36 -21.01 -13.64 18.78
N VAL A 37 -20.57 -14.29 17.69
CA VAL A 37 -19.26 -14.96 17.64
C VAL A 37 -18.17 -13.92 17.94
N GLU A 38 -17.34 -14.17 18.95
CA GLU A 38 -16.23 -13.28 19.35
C GLU A 38 -15.13 -13.23 18.26
N LYS A 39 -15.33 -12.38 17.25
CA LYS A 39 -14.57 -12.35 15.98
C LYS A 39 -13.13 -11.79 16.05
N ASN A 40 -12.58 -11.61 17.25
CA ASN A 40 -11.22 -11.14 17.51
C ASN A 40 -10.70 -11.87 18.78
N SER A 41 -10.51 -13.18 18.67
CA SER A 41 -10.11 -14.00 19.81
C SER A 41 -8.68 -13.69 20.25
N ARG A 42 -8.48 -13.69 21.58
CA ARG A 42 -7.16 -13.68 22.21
C ARG A 42 -6.67 -15.14 22.26
N GLY A 43 -5.53 -15.43 21.65
CA GLY A 43 -4.83 -16.71 21.84
C GLY A 43 -4.41 -16.91 23.30
N GLU A 44 -4.09 -18.15 23.67
CA GLU A 44 -3.60 -18.46 25.04
C GLU A 44 -2.27 -17.75 25.35
N ASP A 45 -1.51 -17.43 24.30
CA ASP A 45 -0.28 -16.63 24.26
C ASP A 45 -0.49 -15.11 24.43
N GLY A 46 -1.73 -14.62 24.41
CA GLY A 46 -2.06 -13.19 24.47
C GLY A 46 -2.02 -12.44 23.13
N TRP A 47 -1.73 -13.12 22.02
CA TRP A 47 -1.81 -12.52 20.68
C TRP A 47 -3.28 -12.45 20.21
N MET A 48 -3.62 -11.34 19.57
CA MET A 48 -4.93 -11.11 18.94
C MET A 48 -4.79 -11.38 17.45
N HIS A 49 -5.49 -12.41 16.98
CA HIS A 49 -5.57 -12.71 15.55
C HIS A 49 -6.71 -11.93 14.91
N VAL A 50 -6.44 -11.31 13.76
CA VAL A 50 -7.42 -10.52 13.00
C VAL A 50 -7.45 -11.05 11.57
N ASP A 51 -8.58 -11.64 11.16
CA ASP A 51 -8.83 -11.91 9.75
C ASP A 51 -9.24 -10.61 9.04
N TRP A 52 -8.22 -9.91 8.54
CA TRP A 52 -8.39 -8.70 7.77
C TRP A 52 -9.11 -8.90 6.44
N LYS A 53 -9.10 -10.10 5.84
CA LYS A 53 -9.85 -10.38 4.61
C LYS A 53 -11.33 -10.46 4.92
N HIS A 54 -11.72 -11.18 5.97
CA HIS A 54 -13.08 -11.22 6.46
C HIS A 54 -13.56 -9.83 6.88
N HIS A 55 -12.76 -9.08 7.66
CA HIS A 55 -13.06 -7.70 8.02
C HIS A 55 -13.32 -6.82 6.78
N PHE A 56 -12.48 -6.95 5.74
CA PHE A 56 -12.66 -6.23 4.48
C PHE A 56 -13.91 -6.65 3.71
N GLN A 57 -14.28 -7.94 3.71
CA GLN A 57 -15.51 -8.43 3.07
C GLN A 57 -16.76 -7.90 3.78
N GLU A 58 -16.82 -7.94 5.11
CA GLU A 58 -17.93 -7.39 5.89
C GLU A 58 -18.03 -5.86 5.74
N TRP A 59 -16.89 -5.18 5.69
CA TRP A 59 -16.81 -3.76 5.35
C TRP A 59 -17.35 -3.48 3.94
N ARG A 60 -16.96 -4.25 2.91
CA ARG A 60 -17.49 -4.10 1.54
C ARG A 60 -19.00 -4.31 1.47
N LYS A 61 -19.56 -5.28 2.20
CA LYS A 61 -21.01 -5.53 2.25
C LYS A 61 -21.78 -4.36 2.85
N SER A 62 -21.27 -3.79 3.94
CA SER A 62 -21.92 -2.68 4.66
C SER A 62 -21.74 -1.31 3.98
N THR A 63 -20.71 -1.13 3.16
CA THR A 63 -20.41 0.18 2.53
C THR A 63 -21.19 0.50 1.26
N SER A 64 -21.95 -0.43 0.68
CA SER A 64 -22.78 -0.17 -0.50
C SER A 64 -23.82 0.95 -0.29
N ALA A 65 -24.20 1.23 0.96
CA ALA A 65 -25.11 2.30 1.36
C ALA A 65 -24.41 3.58 1.89
N LEU A 66 -23.07 3.60 2.03
CA LEU A 66 -22.35 4.59 2.85
C LEU A 66 -21.20 5.34 2.14
N MET A 67 -21.01 5.11 0.84
CA MET A 67 -19.89 5.66 0.04
C MET A 67 -19.83 7.20 0.05
N SER A 68 -20.94 7.89 0.34
CA SER A 68 -21.03 9.35 0.47
C SER A 68 -20.39 9.93 1.73
N SER A 69 -19.90 9.10 2.66
CA SER A 69 -19.41 9.55 3.97
C SER A 69 -17.89 9.53 4.16
N TRP A 70 -17.11 8.92 3.26
CA TRP A 70 -15.65 8.89 3.39
C TRP A 70 -14.95 10.12 2.80
N THR A 71 -13.79 10.47 3.36
CA THR A 71 -12.99 11.62 2.90
C THR A 71 -12.05 11.21 1.77
N GLU A 72 -12.42 11.57 0.54
CA GLU A 72 -11.56 11.34 -0.64
C GLU A 72 -10.46 12.41 -0.75
N SER A 73 -9.27 12.02 -1.21
CA SER A 73 -8.20 12.99 -1.50
C SER A 73 -8.42 13.66 -2.88
N PRO A 74 -8.11 14.96 -3.07
CA PRO A 74 -8.43 15.65 -4.32
C PRO A 74 -7.58 15.17 -5.51
N VAL A 75 -8.07 15.43 -6.73
CA VAL A 75 -7.30 15.26 -7.97
C VAL A 75 -7.01 16.62 -8.60
N GLU A 76 -5.75 17.01 -8.59
CA GLU A 76 -5.28 18.22 -9.27
C GLU A 76 -4.80 17.89 -10.70
N ARG A 77 -4.62 18.91 -11.54
CA ARG A 77 -4.16 18.76 -12.93
C ARG A 77 -3.01 19.72 -13.19
N VAL A 78 -1.83 19.20 -13.51
CA VAL A 78 -0.61 20.00 -13.69
C VAL A 78 0.07 19.64 -15.01
N LEU A 79 0.54 20.65 -15.74
CA LEU A 79 1.27 20.48 -17.00
C LEU A 79 2.77 20.43 -16.70
N ILE A 80 3.38 19.25 -16.86
CA ILE A 80 4.79 19.00 -16.55
C ILE A 80 5.50 18.61 -17.85
N ARG A 81 6.49 19.41 -18.27
CA ARG A 81 7.23 19.25 -19.53
C ARG A 81 6.32 18.87 -20.72
N ASN A 82 5.27 19.66 -20.94
CA ASN A 82 4.23 19.50 -21.96
C ASN A 82 3.35 18.23 -21.85
N ARG A 83 3.45 17.43 -20.77
CA ARG A 83 2.50 16.35 -20.46
C ARG A 83 1.56 16.81 -19.35
N LEU A 84 0.25 16.74 -19.61
CA LEU A 84 -0.76 16.88 -18.58
C LEU A 84 -0.72 15.64 -17.67
N VAL A 85 -0.65 15.86 -16.36
CA VAL A 85 -0.66 14.81 -15.34
C VAL A 85 -1.74 15.11 -14.31
N TYR A 86 -2.52 14.08 -13.96
CA TYR A 86 -3.50 14.13 -12.88
C TYR A 86 -2.79 13.75 -11.58
N TRP A 87 -3.00 14.51 -10.52
CA TRP A 87 -2.30 14.37 -9.25
C TRP A 87 -3.29 13.95 -8.18
N LYS A 88 -3.32 12.65 -7.86
CA LYS A 88 -4.11 12.14 -6.74
C LYS A 88 -3.37 12.53 -5.46
N ARG A 89 -3.90 13.52 -4.75
CA ARG A 89 -3.25 14.20 -3.61
C ARG A 89 -3.40 13.42 -2.32
N ASP A 90 -3.01 12.14 -2.31
CA ASP A 90 -3.00 11.32 -1.09
C ASP A 90 -2.13 11.93 0.01
N ASP A 91 -1.16 12.78 -0.32
CA ASP A 91 -0.40 13.62 0.62
C ASP A 91 -1.28 14.55 1.48
N GLN A 92 -2.46 14.91 0.97
CA GLN A 92 -3.47 15.72 1.67
C GLN A 92 -4.53 14.86 2.39
N LEU A 93 -4.60 13.55 2.12
CA LEU A 93 -5.44 12.63 2.90
C LEU A 93 -4.99 12.65 4.35
N LYS A 94 -5.92 12.87 5.28
CA LYS A 94 -5.68 12.86 6.72
C LYS A 94 -6.74 12.03 7.43
N LEU A 95 -6.34 11.25 8.42
CA LEU A 95 -7.27 10.61 9.36
C LEU A 95 -7.28 11.34 10.71
N ALA A 96 -8.30 11.06 11.53
CA ALA A 96 -8.51 11.66 12.84
C ALA A 96 -7.31 11.49 13.79
N ALA A 97 -6.57 10.38 13.66
CA ALA A 97 -5.30 10.14 14.35
C ALA A 97 -4.13 11.07 13.90
N SER A 98 -4.38 12.14 13.15
CA SER A 98 -3.36 13.09 12.65
C SER A 98 -2.26 12.45 11.80
N ILE A 99 -2.61 11.37 11.10
CA ILE A 99 -1.75 10.68 10.14
C ILE A 99 -2.15 11.05 8.71
N SER A 100 -1.19 11.05 7.80
CA SER A 100 -1.31 11.55 6.43
C SER A 100 -0.81 10.57 5.36
N GLY A 101 -1.08 10.85 4.09
CA GLY A 101 -0.43 10.15 2.98
C GLY A 101 -0.92 8.72 2.76
N ASN A 102 -0.08 7.94 2.08
CA ASN A 102 -0.23 6.49 1.95
C ASN A 102 -0.21 5.76 3.31
N LYS A 103 0.26 6.40 4.39
CA LYS A 103 0.18 5.83 5.74
C LYS A 103 -1.18 6.05 6.39
N ALA A 104 -1.83 7.20 6.18
CA ALA A 104 -3.27 7.34 6.42
C ALA A 104 -4.03 6.25 5.65
N ARG A 105 -3.83 6.17 4.33
CA ARG A 105 -4.55 5.23 3.46
C ARG A 105 -4.51 3.78 3.94
N LYS A 106 -3.34 3.26 4.34
CA LYS A 106 -3.20 1.87 4.82
C LYS A 106 -3.75 1.60 6.22
N MET A 107 -4.05 2.63 6.99
CA MET A 107 -4.35 2.49 8.43
C MET A 107 -5.83 2.72 8.77
N ILE A 108 -6.68 2.98 7.77
CA ILE A 108 -8.12 3.25 7.96
C ILE A 108 -8.77 2.12 8.76
N ALA A 109 -8.59 0.86 8.35
CA ALA A 109 -9.16 -0.30 9.04
C ALA A 109 -8.66 -0.47 10.50
N LEU A 110 -7.45 -0.01 10.83
CA LEU A 110 -6.91 -0.05 12.20
C LEU A 110 -7.44 1.10 13.07
N GLN A 111 -7.69 2.27 12.48
CA GLN A 111 -8.28 3.40 13.18
C GLN A 111 -9.77 3.17 13.47
N ASP A 112 -10.49 2.57 12.53
CA ASP A 112 -11.95 2.42 12.62
C ASP A 112 -12.36 1.11 13.33
N MET A 113 -11.37 0.28 13.70
CA MET A 113 -11.52 -0.93 14.51
C MET A 113 -12.15 -0.62 15.88
N GLN A 114 -13.29 -1.25 16.17
CA GLN A 114 -14.05 -1.05 17.40
C GLN A 114 -13.43 -1.79 18.60
N ASP A 115 -13.17 -3.09 18.45
CA ASP A 115 -12.48 -3.92 19.45
C ASP A 115 -10.96 -3.76 19.30
N PHE A 116 -10.46 -2.57 19.67
CA PHE A 116 -9.05 -2.23 19.50
C PHE A 116 -8.15 -2.94 20.53
N PRO A 117 -7.03 -3.57 20.12
CA PRO A 117 -6.12 -4.29 21.01
C PRO A 117 -5.59 -3.41 22.16
N ASP A 118 -5.20 -4.02 23.27
CA ASP A 118 -4.60 -3.32 24.41
C ASP A 118 -3.13 -2.94 24.18
N CYS A 119 -2.41 -3.73 23.39
CA CYS A 119 -1.08 -3.40 22.90
C CYS A 119 -0.99 -3.61 21.38
N VAL A 120 -0.37 -2.68 20.66
CA VAL A 120 0.12 -2.91 19.30
C VAL A 120 1.61 -3.15 19.36
N VAL A 121 2.11 -4.15 18.63
CA VAL A 121 3.52 -4.51 18.59
C VAL A 121 4.00 -4.46 17.14
N SER A 122 5.14 -3.80 16.90
CA SER A 122 5.76 -3.73 15.57
C SER A 122 7.27 -3.55 15.67
N TYR A 123 7.96 -3.52 14.52
CA TYR A 123 9.41 -3.39 14.45
C TYR A 123 9.88 -2.62 13.21
N GLY A 124 11.15 -2.24 13.18
CA GLY A 124 11.79 -1.59 12.04
C GLY A 124 12.85 -0.55 12.41
N GLY A 125 13.19 0.31 11.46
CA GLY A 125 14.18 1.37 11.64
C GLY A 125 13.61 2.61 12.38
N PRO A 126 14.43 3.35 13.12
CA PRO A 126 13.98 4.44 14.01
C PRO A 126 13.48 5.69 13.28
N GLN A 127 13.52 5.74 11.94
CA GLN A 127 12.93 6.81 11.14
C GLN A 127 11.72 6.34 10.30
N SER A 128 11.11 5.22 10.67
CA SER A 128 9.96 4.64 9.97
C SER A 128 8.71 5.55 9.99
N ASN A 129 8.17 5.86 8.82
CA ASN A 129 6.86 6.54 8.70
C ASN A 129 5.70 5.65 9.23
N ALA A 130 5.86 4.33 9.23
CA ALA A 130 4.85 3.42 9.77
C ALA A 130 4.83 3.43 11.30
N MET A 131 5.99 3.52 11.94
CA MET A 131 6.15 3.63 13.39
C MET A 131 5.39 4.85 13.95
N VAL A 132 5.56 6.03 13.35
CA VAL A 132 4.81 7.24 13.75
C VAL A 132 3.32 7.07 13.50
N ALA A 133 2.92 6.46 12.39
CA ALA A 133 1.51 6.24 12.10
C ALA A 133 0.83 5.31 13.12
N LEU A 134 1.48 4.21 13.48
CA LEU A 134 1.00 3.29 14.52
C LEU A 134 0.95 3.95 15.89
N ALA A 135 2.00 4.67 16.29
CA ALA A 135 2.03 5.42 17.55
C ALA A 135 0.86 6.41 17.64
N ALA A 136 0.55 7.11 16.54
CA ALA A 136 -0.53 8.09 16.48
C ALA A 136 -1.92 7.45 16.58
N ILE A 137 -2.14 6.30 15.94
CA ILE A 137 -3.42 5.55 16.03
C ILE A 137 -3.63 5.01 17.45
N VAL A 138 -2.60 4.41 18.06
CA VAL A 138 -2.68 3.88 19.43
C VAL A 138 -2.92 5.02 20.44
N HIS A 139 -2.29 6.18 20.21
CA HIS A 139 -2.54 7.39 21.00
C HIS A 139 -3.99 7.88 20.86
N TYR A 140 -4.48 7.99 19.62
CA TYR A 140 -5.86 8.39 19.32
C TYR A 140 -6.90 7.42 19.93
N GLN A 141 -6.69 6.11 19.81
CA GLN A 141 -7.56 5.10 20.42
C GLN A 141 -7.50 5.12 21.95
N SER A 142 -6.34 5.46 22.54
CA SER A 142 -6.23 5.70 23.99
C SER A 142 -7.01 6.94 24.44
N GLN A 143 -7.06 8.01 23.63
CA GLN A 143 -7.81 9.22 23.93
C GLN A 143 -9.33 9.05 23.79
N ARG A 144 -9.79 8.17 22.88
CA ARG A 144 -11.22 7.86 22.71
C ARG A 144 -11.81 7.05 23.86
N ASN A 145 -10.99 6.33 24.61
CA ASN A 145 -11.43 5.51 25.72
C ASN A 145 -11.68 6.38 26.95
N THR A 146 -12.92 6.40 27.45
CA THR A 146 -13.30 7.18 28.65
C THR A 146 -12.69 6.60 29.93
N ASP A 147 -12.32 5.32 29.92
CA ASP A 147 -11.62 4.68 31.04
C ASP A 147 -10.12 4.98 30.97
N THR A 148 -9.70 6.02 31.71
CA THR A 148 -8.29 6.45 31.81
C THR A 148 -7.35 5.40 32.38
N THR A 149 -7.86 4.33 33.02
CA THR A 149 -7.04 3.20 33.50
C THR A 149 -6.68 2.21 32.39
N LYS A 150 -7.39 2.26 31.24
CA LYS A 150 -7.23 1.36 30.09
C LYS A 150 -6.50 2.05 28.92
N LYS A 151 -5.37 2.69 29.21
CA LYS A 151 -4.45 3.24 28.19
C LYS A 151 -3.92 2.12 27.29
N LYS A 152 -3.95 2.32 25.97
CA LYS A 152 -3.41 1.38 24.99
C LYS A 152 -1.90 1.59 24.82
N ARG A 153 -1.15 0.50 24.61
CA ARG A 153 0.32 0.50 24.50
C ARG A 153 0.77 0.34 23.05
N PHE A 154 1.93 0.89 22.72
CA PHE A 154 2.60 0.64 21.44
C PHE A 154 4.07 0.27 21.70
N VAL A 155 4.40 -1.01 21.50
CA VAL A 155 5.76 -1.54 21.68
C VAL A 155 6.44 -1.62 20.31
N TYR A 156 7.62 -1.01 20.18
CA TYR A 156 8.36 -0.94 18.93
C TYR A 156 9.80 -1.42 19.08
N TYR A 157 10.13 -2.50 18.37
CA TYR A 157 11.49 -3.05 18.36
C TYR A 157 12.34 -2.43 17.26
N THR A 158 13.57 -2.03 17.59
CA THR A 158 14.53 -1.47 16.63
C THR A 158 15.95 -1.96 16.88
N LYS A 159 16.84 -1.81 15.88
CA LYS A 159 18.28 -2.04 16.08
C LYS A 159 18.85 -0.97 17.00
N THR A 160 19.88 -1.32 17.77
CA THR A 160 20.61 -0.40 18.65
C THR A 160 20.81 0.97 18.01
N LEU A 161 20.30 2.02 18.65
CA LEU A 161 20.36 3.38 18.15
C LEU A 161 21.81 3.88 18.12
N PRO A 162 22.23 4.58 17.05
CA PRO A 162 23.45 5.37 17.08
C PRO A 162 23.40 6.38 18.23
N LYS A 163 24.52 6.56 18.94
CA LYS A 163 24.60 7.42 20.14
C LYS A 163 23.96 8.80 19.93
N PHE A 164 24.27 9.49 18.82
CA PHE A 164 23.70 10.81 18.52
C PHE A 164 22.15 10.84 18.47
N LEU A 165 21.52 9.74 18.04
CA LEU A 165 20.06 9.63 17.92
C LEU A 165 19.41 9.19 19.23
N ARG A 166 20.14 8.48 20.10
CA ARG A 166 19.71 8.17 21.47
C ARG A 166 19.81 9.41 22.37
N ASP A 167 20.93 10.14 22.29
CA ASP A 167 21.20 11.35 23.07
C ASP A 167 20.28 12.51 22.65
N LYS A 168 19.95 12.61 21.35
CA LYS A 168 19.03 13.62 20.79
C LYS A 168 18.07 13.02 19.76
N PRO A 169 16.98 12.37 20.21
CA PRO A 169 15.93 11.86 19.34
C PRO A 169 15.39 12.98 18.44
N ASN A 170 15.18 12.67 17.17
CA ASN A 170 14.73 13.63 16.17
C ASN A 170 13.85 12.97 15.10
N GLY A 171 13.18 13.79 14.29
CA GLY A 171 12.33 13.32 13.19
C GLY A 171 11.23 12.38 13.68
N ASN A 172 11.12 11.22 13.03
CA ASN A 172 10.08 10.24 13.32
C ASN A 172 10.24 9.55 14.68
N LEU A 173 11.48 9.29 15.14
CA LEU A 173 11.72 8.70 16.46
C LEU A 173 11.12 9.55 17.58
N PHE A 174 11.48 10.84 17.59
CA PHE A 174 11.00 11.81 18.57
C PHE A 174 9.47 11.91 18.56
N ARG A 175 8.85 11.99 17.36
CA ARG A 175 7.38 12.06 17.23
C ARG A 175 6.69 10.82 17.80
N ALA A 176 7.20 9.62 17.53
CA ALA A 176 6.61 8.39 18.05
C ALA A 176 6.77 8.27 19.58
N GLN A 177 7.95 8.62 20.12
CA GLN A 177 8.18 8.66 21.57
C GLN A 177 7.25 9.69 22.26
N ALA A 178 7.08 10.88 21.69
CA ALA A 178 6.16 11.90 22.22
C ALA A 178 4.70 11.46 22.23
N LEU A 179 4.30 10.55 21.35
CA LEU A 179 2.97 9.92 21.34
C LEU A 179 2.83 8.78 22.37
N GLY A 180 3.91 8.40 23.06
CA GLY A 180 3.93 7.35 24.07
C GLY A 180 4.35 5.97 23.56
N MET A 181 5.09 5.89 22.45
CA MET A 181 5.71 4.65 21.99
C MET A 181 6.77 4.15 22.98
N GLU A 182 6.70 2.87 23.32
CA GLU A 182 7.69 2.13 24.10
C GLU A 182 8.73 1.54 23.14
N LEU A 183 9.97 2.03 23.20
CA LEU A 183 11.05 1.59 22.32
C LEU A 183 11.87 0.47 22.97
N ILE A 184 12.07 -0.64 22.25
CA ILE A 184 12.98 -1.72 22.65
C ILE A 184 14.14 -1.77 21.65
N GLU A 185 15.35 -1.55 22.14
CA GLU A 185 16.58 -1.68 21.35
C GLU A 185 17.10 -3.13 21.39
N LEU A 186 17.43 -3.68 20.23
CA LEU A 186 18.02 -5.01 20.06
C LEU A 186 19.41 -4.89 19.42
N SER A 187 20.34 -5.76 19.78
CA SER A 187 21.61 -5.87 19.07
C SER A 187 21.39 -6.25 17.59
N PRO A 188 22.37 -6.00 16.70
CA PRO A 188 22.25 -6.40 15.29
C PRO A 188 21.99 -7.90 15.09
N HIS A 189 22.49 -8.75 15.99
CA HIS A 189 22.29 -10.20 15.99
C HIS A 189 20.88 -10.59 16.45
N GLU A 190 20.41 -10.09 17.59
CA GLU A 190 19.05 -10.34 18.08
C GLU A 190 17.99 -9.85 17.08
N TYR A 191 18.18 -8.65 16.51
CA TYR A 191 17.30 -8.13 15.48
C TYR A 191 17.31 -9.02 14.22
N ALA A 192 18.47 -9.56 13.82
CA ALA A 192 18.55 -10.47 12.68
C ALA A 192 17.90 -11.84 12.97
N ASN A 193 17.95 -12.31 14.21
CA ASN A 193 17.35 -13.59 14.59
C ASN A 193 15.82 -13.48 14.76
N LEU A 194 15.33 -12.35 15.29
CA LEU A 194 13.89 -12.09 15.48
C LEU A 194 13.20 -11.61 14.19
N PHE A 195 13.86 -10.76 13.42
CA PHE A 195 13.26 -10.01 12.31
C PHE A 195 14.06 -10.04 11.01
N GLY A 196 15.11 -10.86 10.93
CA GLY A 196 15.80 -11.15 9.68
C GLY A 196 15.10 -12.24 8.89
N GLY A 197 15.52 -12.38 7.64
CA GLY A 197 14.96 -13.31 6.68
C GLY A 197 15.38 -12.91 5.27
N GLU A 198 15.49 -13.89 4.38
CA GLU A 198 15.87 -13.68 2.97
C GLU A 198 14.83 -12.83 2.21
N TRP A 199 13.57 -12.84 2.68
CA TRP A 199 12.41 -12.24 2.04
C TRP A 199 11.88 -10.97 2.74
N GLY A 200 12.55 -10.55 3.82
CA GLY A 200 12.08 -9.52 4.76
C GLY A 200 11.91 -10.10 6.16
N GLY A 201 11.43 -9.26 7.09
CA GLY A 201 11.07 -9.72 8.43
C GLY A 201 9.69 -10.40 8.47
N PRO A 202 9.34 -11.09 9.57
CA PRO A 202 8.17 -11.95 9.65
C PRO A 202 6.85 -11.19 9.60
N THR A 203 5.85 -11.85 9.02
CA THR A 203 4.45 -11.40 8.88
C THR A 203 3.63 -11.69 10.14
N THR A 204 3.92 -12.79 10.84
CA THR A 204 3.41 -13.19 12.15
C THR A 204 4.37 -12.78 13.28
N PRO A 205 3.92 -12.77 14.56
CA PRO A 205 4.86 -12.59 15.68
C PRO A 205 5.91 -13.73 15.68
N PRO A 206 7.19 -13.44 15.96
CA PRO A 206 8.20 -14.48 16.17
C PRO A 206 7.88 -15.29 17.44
N PRO A 207 8.08 -16.62 17.45
CA PRO A 207 7.86 -17.45 18.64
C PRO A 207 8.68 -17.03 19.86
N GLN A 208 9.82 -16.38 19.65
CA GLN A 208 10.67 -15.85 20.73
C GLN A 208 10.10 -14.58 21.39
N LEU A 209 8.97 -14.04 20.89
CA LEU A 209 8.18 -13.00 21.54
C LEU A 209 6.92 -13.56 22.22
N GLU A 210 6.85 -14.87 22.44
CA GLU A 210 5.78 -15.51 23.20
C GLU A 210 6.14 -15.63 24.70
N PRO A 211 5.16 -15.41 25.62
CA PRO A 211 3.85 -14.88 25.34
C PRO A 211 3.91 -13.37 25.05
N ALA A 212 2.86 -12.83 24.44
CA ALA A 212 2.82 -11.44 23.98
C ALA A 212 3.09 -10.42 25.11
N PRO A 213 3.54 -9.17 24.81
CA PRO A 213 3.93 -8.17 25.82
C PRO A 213 2.87 -7.78 26.86
N MET A 214 1.62 -8.21 26.68
CA MET A 214 0.62 -8.32 27.74
C MET A 214 -0.16 -9.65 27.59
N PRO A 215 0.26 -10.75 28.25
CA PRO A 215 -0.34 -12.07 28.03
C PRO A 215 -1.81 -12.13 28.47
N ASN A 216 -2.15 -11.40 29.55
CA ASN A 216 -3.49 -11.34 30.11
C ASN A 216 -4.42 -10.33 29.40
N LYS A 217 -4.04 -9.84 28.22
CA LYS A 217 -4.76 -8.82 27.42
C LYS A 217 -4.63 -9.10 25.92
N LYS A 218 -5.25 -8.29 25.06
CA LYS A 218 -5.14 -8.44 23.60
C LYS A 218 -3.90 -7.70 23.06
N SER A 219 -2.95 -8.41 22.45
CA SER A 219 -1.79 -7.81 21.78
C SER A 219 -1.85 -8.05 20.27
N LEU A 220 -1.79 -7.02 19.43
CA LEU A 220 -1.83 -7.14 17.97
C LEU A 220 -0.43 -6.98 17.36
N TRP A 221 0.00 -7.96 16.57
CA TRP A 221 1.22 -7.89 15.78
C TRP A 221 1.00 -7.15 14.46
N ILE A 222 1.91 -6.22 14.10
CA ILE A 222 1.93 -5.54 12.80
C ILE A 222 3.35 -5.59 12.20
N PRO A 223 3.54 -6.20 11.01
CA PRO A 223 4.85 -6.39 10.41
C PRO A 223 5.50 -5.09 9.92
N GLN A 224 6.80 -5.17 9.58
CA GLN A 224 7.62 -4.01 9.23
C GLN A 224 6.95 -3.08 8.23
N GLY A 225 7.00 -1.78 8.51
CA GLY A 225 6.48 -0.75 7.59
C GLY A 225 4.95 -0.72 7.46
N GLY A 226 4.21 -1.51 8.25
CA GLY A 226 2.77 -1.71 8.09
C GLY A 226 2.45 -2.54 6.85
N ALA A 227 3.32 -3.48 6.48
CA ALA A 227 3.18 -4.33 5.30
C ALA A 227 2.21 -5.52 5.50
N CYS A 228 1.18 -5.36 6.33
CA CYS A 228 0.08 -6.33 6.39
C CYS A 228 -0.83 -6.09 5.18
N ALA A 229 -0.85 -7.03 4.23
CA ALA A 229 -1.67 -6.94 3.02
C ALA A 229 -3.15 -6.71 3.36
N GLY A 230 -3.66 -7.51 4.30
CA GLY A 230 -5.03 -7.45 4.78
C GLY A 230 -5.42 -6.09 5.37
N LEU A 231 -4.63 -5.54 6.30
CA LEU A 231 -4.90 -4.24 6.92
C LEU A 231 -5.03 -3.12 5.88
N ALA A 232 -4.23 -3.17 4.81
CA ALA A 232 -4.25 -2.17 3.76
C ALA A 232 -5.45 -2.29 2.79
N LEU A 233 -6.13 -3.45 2.72
CA LEU A 233 -7.18 -3.74 1.72
C LEU A 233 -8.21 -2.63 1.60
N GLN A 234 -8.85 -2.27 2.72
CA GLN A 234 -9.92 -1.25 2.79
C GLN A 234 -9.50 0.06 2.11
N GLY A 235 -8.38 0.64 2.53
CA GLY A 235 -7.92 1.91 1.97
C GLY A 235 -7.42 1.79 0.55
N THR A 236 -6.72 0.71 0.18
CA THR A 236 -6.29 0.52 -1.22
C THR A 236 -7.46 0.28 -2.17
N TRP A 237 -8.55 -0.33 -1.69
CA TRP A 237 -9.77 -0.48 -2.45
C TRP A 237 -10.52 0.85 -2.59
N GLN A 238 -10.62 1.66 -1.51
CA GLN A 238 -11.12 3.04 -1.60
C GLN A 238 -10.34 3.87 -2.64
N LEU A 239 -9.01 3.80 -2.62
CA LEU A 239 -8.19 4.51 -3.61
C LEU A 239 -8.43 4.01 -5.05
N ALA A 240 -8.58 2.69 -5.25
CA ALA A 240 -8.96 2.13 -6.55
C ALA A 240 -10.34 2.62 -7.01
N TRP A 241 -11.31 2.67 -6.10
CA TRP A 241 -12.65 3.20 -6.36
C TRP A 241 -12.64 4.68 -6.72
N GLU A 242 -11.98 5.53 -5.93
CA GLU A 242 -11.76 6.97 -6.18
C GLU A 242 -11.15 7.21 -7.57
N ILE A 243 -10.21 6.36 -7.99
CA ILE A 243 -9.59 6.44 -9.33
C ILE A 243 -10.60 6.06 -10.42
N ALA A 244 -11.31 4.95 -10.25
CA ALA A 244 -12.25 4.44 -11.26
C ALA A 244 -13.46 5.37 -11.46
N THR A 245 -14.04 5.90 -10.39
CA THR A 245 -15.16 6.87 -10.47
C THR A 245 -14.71 8.20 -11.06
N PHE A 246 -13.56 8.73 -10.64
CA PHE A 246 -12.98 9.93 -11.24
C PHE A 246 -12.73 9.74 -12.75
N TRP A 247 -12.18 8.58 -13.15
CA TRP A 247 -11.89 8.32 -14.55
C TRP A 247 -13.14 8.08 -15.40
N THR A 248 -14.18 7.47 -14.84
CA THR A 248 -15.50 7.38 -15.49
C THR A 248 -16.03 8.78 -15.83
N GLN A 249 -15.94 9.71 -14.88
CA GLN A 249 -16.47 11.07 -15.05
C GLN A 249 -15.59 11.99 -15.90
N LYS A 250 -14.26 11.82 -15.89
CA LYS A 250 -13.29 12.79 -16.49
C LYS A 250 -12.40 12.20 -17.58
N GLY A 251 -12.30 10.88 -17.70
CA GLY A 251 -11.42 10.18 -18.64
C GLY A 251 -11.86 10.31 -20.09
N ARG A 252 -13.17 10.31 -20.35
CA ARG A 252 -13.78 10.37 -21.70
C ARG A 252 -13.30 9.22 -22.60
N GLY A 253 -13.31 7.99 -22.08
CA GLY A 253 -12.87 6.78 -22.79
C GLY A 253 -11.36 6.71 -23.10
N ARG A 254 -10.55 7.69 -22.69
CA ARG A 254 -9.09 7.65 -22.90
C ARG A 254 -8.44 6.64 -21.94
N PRO A 255 -7.42 5.88 -22.38
CA PRO A 255 -6.70 4.96 -21.51
C PRO A 255 -5.91 5.72 -20.44
N LEU A 256 -5.87 5.18 -19.22
CA LEU A 256 -5.15 5.74 -18.07
C LEU A 256 -3.98 4.84 -17.65
N THR A 257 -2.88 5.46 -17.25
CA THR A 257 -1.84 4.84 -16.43
C THR A 257 -1.75 5.53 -15.08
N VAL A 258 -1.91 4.75 -14.02
CA VAL A 258 -1.81 5.15 -12.61
C VAL A 258 -0.42 4.80 -12.09
N CYS A 259 0.42 5.81 -11.95
CA CYS A 259 1.78 5.72 -11.46
C CYS A 259 1.83 5.83 -9.92
N ILE A 260 2.34 4.79 -9.25
CA ILE A 260 2.40 4.71 -7.79
C ILE A 260 3.86 4.49 -7.32
N PRO A 261 4.39 5.32 -6.40
CA PRO A 261 5.73 5.14 -5.85
C PRO A 261 5.85 3.83 -5.03
N GLY A 262 6.85 3.02 -5.37
CA GLY A 262 7.06 1.68 -4.80
C GLY A 262 8.22 1.61 -3.80
N GLY A 263 7.89 1.50 -2.51
CA GLY A 263 8.82 1.04 -1.47
C GLY A 263 8.69 -0.48 -1.29
N THR A 264 7.84 -0.91 -0.34
CA THR A 264 7.37 -2.31 -0.21
C THR A 264 6.35 -2.70 -1.29
N CYS A 265 6.13 -1.84 -2.30
CA CYS A 265 5.22 -1.97 -3.45
C CYS A 265 3.73 -2.29 -3.17
N SER A 266 3.34 -2.56 -1.93
CA SER A 266 2.02 -3.08 -1.57
C SER A 266 0.83 -2.17 -1.86
N THR A 267 1.04 -0.85 -1.91
CA THR A 267 -0.04 0.07 -2.34
C THR A 267 -0.40 -0.19 -3.81
N ALA A 268 0.61 -0.38 -4.66
CA ALA A 268 0.38 -0.54 -6.09
C ALA A 268 -0.18 -1.93 -6.43
N ALA A 269 0.31 -2.99 -5.76
CA ALA A 269 -0.21 -4.34 -5.92
C ALA A 269 -1.71 -4.43 -5.53
N LEU A 270 -2.09 -3.87 -4.37
CA LEU A 270 -3.47 -3.95 -3.90
C LEU A 270 -4.41 -3.01 -4.68
N VAL A 271 -3.97 -1.80 -5.06
CA VAL A 271 -4.75 -0.93 -5.96
C VAL A 271 -4.94 -1.57 -7.34
N HIS A 272 -3.92 -2.28 -7.86
CA HIS A 272 -4.05 -3.04 -9.09
C HIS A 272 -5.11 -4.15 -8.96
N SER A 273 -5.03 -4.99 -7.92
CA SER A 273 -6.02 -6.05 -7.69
C SER A 273 -7.44 -5.47 -7.56
N ALA A 274 -7.60 -4.43 -6.74
CA ALA A 274 -8.89 -3.78 -6.54
C ALA A 274 -9.46 -3.17 -7.84
N LEU A 275 -8.62 -2.58 -8.70
CA LEU A 275 -9.05 -2.10 -10.03
C LEU A 275 -9.43 -3.26 -10.96
N GLN A 276 -8.70 -4.40 -10.95
CA GLN A 276 -9.11 -5.57 -11.73
C GLN A 276 -10.48 -6.08 -11.26
N ASP A 277 -10.71 -6.14 -9.95
CA ASP A 277 -11.98 -6.58 -9.38
C ASP A 277 -13.14 -5.63 -9.71
N ILE A 278 -12.94 -4.31 -9.56
CA ILE A 278 -13.93 -3.28 -9.87
C ILE A 278 -14.32 -3.28 -11.36
N LEU A 279 -13.35 -3.48 -12.26
CA LEU A 279 -13.58 -3.39 -13.71
C LEU A 279 -14.08 -4.70 -14.34
N HIS A 280 -13.75 -5.87 -13.79
CA HIS A 280 -14.05 -7.16 -14.45
C HIS A 280 -14.89 -8.15 -13.62
N ASN A 281 -14.93 -8.03 -12.29
CA ASN A 281 -15.50 -9.06 -11.39
C ASN A 281 -16.71 -8.57 -10.57
N ASP A 282 -16.96 -7.26 -10.50
CA ASP A 282 -18.06 -6.69 -9.70
C ASP A 282 -19.38 -6.68 -10.49
N ASN A 283 -20.30 -7.56 -10.11
CA ASN A 283 -21.45 -7.93 -10.96
C ASN A 283 -22.73 -7.12 -10.73
N ASN A 284 -22.83 -6.24 -9.73
CA ASN A 284 -24.11 -5.54 -9.45
C ASN A 284 -24.03 -4.13 -8.85
N THR A 285 -22.96 -3.73 -8.15
CA THR A 285 -22.92 -2.41 -7.47
C THR A 285 -21.96 -1.43 -8.14
N ALA A 286 -20.81 -1.90 -8.64
CA ALA A 286 -19.86 -1.02 -9.33
C ALA A 286 -20.36 -0.53 -10.70
N GLN A 287 -21.01 -1.42 -11.47
CA GLN A 287 -21.37 -1.16 -12.88
C GLN A 287 -22.36 0.01 -13.09
N ALA A 288 -23.13 0.38 -12.07
CA ALA A 288 -24.04 1.53 -12.14
C ALA A 288 -23.32 2.89 -12.03
N ILE A 289 -22.06 2.91 -11.57
CA ILE A 289 -21.30 4.13 -11.23
C ILE A 289 -19.98 4.19 -12.01
N VAL A 290 -19.39 3.05 -12.34
CA VAL A 290 -18.08 2.91 -13.00
C VAL A 290 -18.24 2.34 -14.40
N ASP A 291 -17.62 2.99 -15.39
CA ASP A 291 -17.50 2.47 -16.75
C ASP A 291 -16.49 1.31 -16.78
N THR A 292 -16.98 0.08 -16.79
CA THR A 292 -16.15 -1.14 -16.84
C THR A 292 -15.39 -1.32 -18.14
N THR A 293 -15.66 -0.53 -19.18
CA THR A 293 -14.93 -0.58 -20.46
C THR A 293 -13.62 0.23 -20.45
N MET A 294 -13.35 0.99 -19.37
CA MET A 294 -12.15 1.80 -19.24
C MET A 294 -10.86 0.97 -19.13
N ASP A 295 -9.87 1.31 -19.95
CA ASP A 295 -8.52 0.77 -19.84
C ASP A 295 -7.68 1.56 -18.81
N ILE A 296 -7.75 1.14 -17.54
CA ILE A 296 -6.93 1.66 -16.44
C ILE A 296 -5.82 0.66 -16.10
N ARG A 297 -4.57 1.10 -16.14
CA ARG A 297 -3.38 0.28 -15.81
C ARG A 297 -2.61 0.87 -14.65
N VAL A 298 -2.22 0.05 -13.70
CA VAL A 298 -1.35 0.47 -12.58
C VAL A 298 0.10 0.18 -12.91
N VAL A 299 0.96 1.16 -12.63
CA VAL A 299 2.40 1.09 -12.83
C VAL A 299 3.12 1.46 -11.54
N VAL A 300 4.01 0.58 -11.09
CA VAL A 300 4.89 0.81 -9.93
C VAL A 300 6.13 1.56 -10.38
N ILE A 301 6.58 2.52 -9.57
CA ILE A 301 7.88 3.18 -9.77
C ILE A 301 8.81 2.79 -8.61
N PRO A 302 9.77 1.87 -8.82
CA PRO A 302 10.69 1.43 -7.77
C PRO A 302 11.51 2.60 -7.19
N CYS A 303 11.30 2.85 -5.90
CA CYS A 303 12.07 3.78 -5.08
C CYS A 303 13.05 3.04 -4.15
N VAL A 304 12.83 1.73 -3.95
CA VAL A 304 13.68 0.82 -3.20
C VAL A 304 14.07 -0.32 -4.13
N GLY A 305 15.35 -0.67 -4.16
CA GLY A 305 15.87 -1.74 -5.02
C GLY A 305 15.69 -1.44 -6.50
N ASP A 306 15.52 -2.51 -7.28
CA ASP A 306 15.29 -2.49 -8.72
C ASP A 306 13.90 -3.07 -9.08
N GLY A 307 13.67 -3.31 -10.38
CA GLY A 307 12.44 -3.98 -10.82
C GLY A 307 12.30 -5.41 -10.29
N THR A 308 13.42 -6.14 -10.16
CA THR A 308 13.44 -7.49 -9.58
C THR A 308 12.98 -7.48 -8.12
N TYR A 309 13.51 -6.56 -7.32
CA TYR A 309 13.11 -6.34 -5.93
C TYR A 309 11.61 -5.97 -5.84
N ALA A 310 11.15 -5.01 -6.64
CA ALA A 310 9.76 -4.61 -6.66
C ALA A 310 8.82 -5.76 -7.03
N GLN A 311 9.18 -6.59 -8.00
CA GLN A 311 8.42 -7.79 -8.39
C GLN A 311 8.32 -8.79 -7.22
N ARG A 312 9.44 -9.13 -6.57
CA ARG A 312 9.46 -10.04 -5.41
C ARG A 312 8.58 -9.52 -4.26
N GLN A 313 8.66 -8.23 -3.94
CA GLN A 313 7.86 -7.60 -2.89
C GLN A 313 6.35 -7.67 -3.17
N MET A 314 5.94 -7.61 -4.45
CA MET A 314 4.53 -7.74 -4.81
C MET A 314 4.06 -9.19 -4.88
N MET A 315 4.91 -10.12 -5.32
CA MET A 315 4.60 -11.55 -5.32
C MET A 315 4.32 -12.04 -3.89
N SER A 316 5.24 -11.78 -2.95
CA SER A 316 5.10 -12.16 -1.54
C SER A 316 3.85 -11.58 -0.85
N LEU A 317 3.29 -10.49 -1.36
CA LEU A 317 2.05 -9.90 -0.85
C LEU A 317 0.78 -10.60 -1.36
N LEU A 318 0.85 -11.30 -2.50
CA LEU A 318 -0.30 -11.85 -3.23
C LEU A 318 -0.32 -13.40 -3.31
N GLU A 319 0.53 -14.07 -2.53
CA GLU A 319 0.79 -15.52 -2.57
C GLU A 319 -0.45 -16.40 -2.33
N ASP A 320 -1.54 -15.87 -1.79
CA ASP A 320 -2.83 -16.57 -1.61
C ASP A 320 -3.63 -16.83 -2.91
N SER A 321 -3.00 -16.85 -4.10
CA SER A 321 -3.73 -17.15 -5.33
C SER A 321 -2.91 -17.85 -6.44
N ASN A 322 -3.36 -19.06 -6.80
CA ASN A 322 -2.77 -19.97 -7.80
C ASN A 322 -2.88 -19.49 -9.28
N ASN A 323 -2.80 -18.18 -9.55
CA ASN A 323 -2.79 -17.61 -10.91
C ASN A 323 -2.02 -16.27 -10.92
N SER A 324 -0.69 -16.36 -10.93
CA SER A 324 0.22 -15.32 -10.41
C SER A 324 0.85 -14.38 -11.45
N SER A 325 0.71 -14.62 -12.76
CA SER A 325 1.35 -13.79 -13.80
C SER A 325 0.52 -12.58 -14.25
N ASN A 326 -0.81 -12.66 -14.26
CA ASN A 326 -1.70 -11.62 -14.79
C ASN A 326 -2.32 -10.70 -13.70
N ARG A 327 -1.82 -10.79 -12.45
CA ARG A 327 -2.32 -10.04 -11.27
C ARG A 327 -1.36 -8.96 -10.75
N LEU A 328 -0.22 -8.78 -11.42
CA LEU A 328 0.81 -7.82 -10.99
C LEU A 328 0.76 -6.54 -11.84
N PRO A 329 0.83 -5.35 -11.23
CA PRO A 329 1.03 -4.12 -11.98
C PRO A 329 2.38 -4.12 -12.68
N SER A 330 2.46 -3.45 -13.83
CA SER A 330 3.73 -3.28 -14.54
C SER A 330 4.69 -2.41 -13.74
N ILE A 331 5.99 -2.59 -13.97
CA ILE A 331 7.04 -1.86 -13.28
C ILE A 331 7.65 -0.87 -14.29
N LEU A 332 7.68 0.42 -13.96
CA LEU A 332 8.27 1.43 -14.82
C LEU A 332 9.80 1.24 -14.86
N PRO A 333 10.41 0.89 -16.01
CA PRO A 333 11.86 0.74 -16.09
C PRO A 333 12.58 2.07 -15.79
N PRO A 334 13.86 2.05 -15.37
CA PRO A 334 14.56 3.26 -14.93
C PRO A 334 14.90 4.23 -16.08
N SER A 335 14.67 3.81 -17.34
CA SER A 335 14.88 4.52 -18.60
C SER A 335 13.96 3.91 -19.67
N PRO A 336 13.46 4.67 -20.66
CA PRO A 336 12.73 4.11 -21.81
C PRO A 336 13.63 3.39 -22.81
N ILE A 337 14.95 3.68 -22.79
CA ILE A 337 15.95 3.04 -23.64
C ILE A 337 16.85 2.17 -22.76
N GLU A 338 16.98 0.91 -23.14
CA GLU A 338 17.87 -0.07 -22.53
C GLU A 338 19.30 0.18 -23.04
N THR A 339 20.14 0.84 -22.23
CA THR A 339 21.49 1.27 -22.62
C THR A 339 22.56 0.36 -22.03
N THR A 340 23.58 -0.01 -22.82
CA THR A 340 24.73 -0.83 -22.38
C THR A 340 25.51 -0.20 -21.22
N ARG A 341 25.49 1.14 -21.11
CA ARG A 341 25.84 1.87 -19.89
C ARG A 341 24.56 2.14 -19.11
N GLY A 342 24.16 1.18 -18.29
CA GLY A 342 22.83 1.16 -17.66
C GLY A 342 22.58 2.34 -16.72
N ARG A 343 21.52 3.11 -16.97
CA ARG A 343 20.93 4.00 -15.95
C ARG A 343 20.05 3.14 -15.04
N THR A 344 20.61 2.72 -13.92
CA THR A 344 19.91 1.93 -12.90
C THR A 344 18.94 2.79 -12.07
N TYR A 345 18.17 2.11 -11.21
CA TYR A 345 17.40 2.76 -10.15
C TYR A 345 18.33 3.37 -9.09
N PHE A 346 17.82 4.37 -8.37
CA PHE A 346 18.56 5.01 -7.29
C PHE A 346 18.67 4.10 -6.06
N ARG A 347 19.81 4.17 -5.36
CA ARG A 347 19.95 3.53 -4.06
C ARG A 347 19.05 4.23 -3.04
N PHE A 348 18.17 3.48 -2.40
CA PHE A 348 17.19 4.04 -1.47
C PHE A 348 17.84 4.87 -0.35
N GLY A 349 17.39 6.11 -0.20
CA GLY A 349 17.82 7.03 0.86
C GLY A 349 19.21 7.64 0.69
N GLU A 350 19.91 7.34 -0.42
CA GLU A 350 21.17 8.01 -0.76
C GLU A 350 20.89 9.38 -1.41
N PRO A 351 21.53 10.48 -0.95
CA PRO A 351 21.41 11.78 -1.60
C PRO A 351 22.03 11.77 -3.01
N HIS A 352 21.27 12.20 -4.03
CA HIS A 352 21.70 12.22 -5.43
C HIS A 352 21.31 13.54 -6.12
N ALA A 353 22.20 14.08 -6.96
CA ALA A 353 21.99 15.35 -7.66
C ALA A 353 20.70 15.37 -8.50
N ASP A 354 20.46 14.36 -9.35
CA ASP A 354 19.21 14.23 -10.14
C ASP A 354 17.93 14.27 -9.29
N ILE A 355 17.96 13.68 -8.08
CA ILE A 355 16.80 13.65 -7.17
C ILE A 355 16.57 15.05 -6.58
N LEU A 356 17.64 15.73 -6.19
CA LEU A 356 17.58 17.12 -5.70
C LEU A 356 17.09 18.09 -6.78
N ALA A 357 17.64 17.99 -7.98
CA ALA A 357 17.24 18.82 -9.13
C ALA A 357 15.77 18.59 -9.48
N THR A 358 15.29 17.33 -9.42
CA THR A 358 13.86 17.03 -9.58
C THR A 358 13.03 17.60 -8.43
N PHE A 359 13.46 17.47 -7.18
CA PHE A 359 12.76 18.08 -6.03
C PHE A 359 12.62 19.60 -6.18
N GLN A 360 13.69 20.28 -6.59
CA GLN A 360 13.70 21.72 -6.89
C GLN A 360 12.78 22.06 -8.06
N GLU A 361 12.90 21.39 -9.21
CA GLU A 361 12.04 21.62 -10.38
C GLU A 361 10.56 21.47 -10.04
N MET A 362 10.21 20.41 -9.31
CA MET A 362 8.83 20.11 -8.91
C MET A 362 8.26 21.16 -7.95
N LYS A 363 9.07 21.59 -6.97
CA LYS A 363 8.69 22.63 -5.99
C LYS A 363 8.56 24.01 -6.64
N GLU A 364 9.57 24.43 -7.39
CA GLU A 364 9.76 25.82 -7.84
C GLU A 364 9.00 26.13 -9.13
N ARG A 365 8.93 25.19 -10.08
CA ARG A 365 8.24 25.42 -11.37
C ARG A 365 6.79 24.98 -11.38
N TYR A 366 6.45 23.96 -10.59
CA TYR A 366 5.13 23.33 -10.61
C TYR A 366 4.35 23.48 -9.29
N GLY A 367 4.96 24.04 -8.23
CA GLY A 367 4.33 24.21 -6.92
C GLY A 367 4.14 22.92 -6.12
N ILE A 368 4.79 21.81 -6.53
CA ILE A 368 4.57 20.48 -5.97
C ILE A 368 5.73 20.07 -5.07
N VAL A 369 5.43 19.93 -3.78
CA VAL A 369 6.41 19.57 -2.75
C VAL A 369 6.47 18.06 -2.59
N LEU A 370 7.46 17.43 -3.22
CA LEU A 370 7.73 15.98 -3.09
C LEU A 370 8.67 15.68 -1.91
N ASP A 371 8.63 14.46 -1.38
CA ASP A 371 9.67 13.96 -0.47
C ASP A 371 10.88 13.42 -1.26
N LEU A 372 12.06 13.38 -0.64
CA LEU A 372 13.32 12.98 -1.27
C LEU A 372 13.63 11.47 -1.18
N LEU A 373 12.70 10.66 -0.65
CA LEU A 373 12.85 9.19 -0.53
C LEU A 373 11.94 8.40 -1.49
N TYR A 374 10.77 8.95 -1.85
CA TYR A 374 9.80 8.30 -2.73
C TYR A 374 9.32 9.22 -3.86
N GLY A 375 8.83 10.41 -3.53
CA GLY A 375 8.26 11.36 -4.48
C GLY A 375 9.26 11.83 -5.54
N ALA A 376 10.32 12.53 -5.13
CA ALA A 376 11.33 13.04 -6.04
C ALA A 376 12.08 11.93 -6.80
N PRO A 377 12.48 10.80 -6.18
CA PRO A 377 13.04 9.65 -6.92
C PRO A 377 12.08 9.11 -7.99
N SER A 378 10.79 8.98 -7.68
CA SER A 378 9.78 8.55 -8.66
C SER A 378 9.67 9.50 -9.83
N TRP A 379 9.64 10.80 -9.55
CA TRP A 379 9.59 11.83 -10.58
C TRP A 379 10.88 11.90 -11.39
N THR A 380 12.03 11.64 -10.78
CA THR A 380 13.32 11.57 -11.48
C THR A 380 13.33 10.44 -12.51
N ILE A 381 12.60 9.34 -12.24
CA ILE A 381 12.39 8.25 -13.20
C ILE A 381 11.33 8.63 -14.25
N LEU A 382 10.15 9.11 -13.84
CA LEU A 382 9.07 9.53 -14.76
C LEU A 382 9.55 10.56 -15.79
N LEU A 383 10.33 11.57 -15.37
CA LEU A 383 10.87 12.61 -16.23
C LEU A 383 11.88 12.10 -17.28
N ARG A 384 12.36 10.85 -17.18
CA ARG A 384 13.15 10.18 -18.23
C ARG A 384 12.26 9.59 -19.34
N HIS A 385 11.00 9.30 -19.03
CA HIS A 385 9.99 8.80 -19.96
C HIS A 385 9.15 9.92 -20.58
N LEU A 386 9.04 11.07 -19.91
CA LEU A 386 8.39 12.24 -20.50
C LEU A 386 9.30 12.92 -21.53
N PRO A 387 8.78 13.28 -22.72
CA PRO A 387 9.58 13.88 -23.78
C PRO A 387 10.03 15.31 -23.38
N LEU A 388 11.31 15.63 -23.60
CA LEU A 388 11.89 16.95 -23.29
C LEU A 388 11.42 18.06 -24.25
N ALA A 389 10.94 17.69 -25.43
CA ALA A 389 10.40 18.56 -26.46
C ALA A 389 9.16 17.91 -27.08
N PRO A 390 8.19 18.68 -27.62
CA PRO A 390 7.06 18.09 -28.31
C PRO A 390 7.57 17.24 -29.49
N LYS A 391 7.26 15.93 -29.48
CA LYS A 391 7.37 15.12 -30.69
C LYS A 391 6.32 15.65 -31.67
N TYR A 392 6.72 16.52 -32.58
CA TYR A 392 5.89 16.99 -33.68
C TYR A 392 5.72 15.86 -34.71
N GLN A 393 4.98 14.82 -34.32
CA GLN A 393 4.58 13.75 -35.22
C GLN A 393 3.47 14.28 -36.13
N ALA A 394 3.89 14.88 -37.24
CA ALA A 394 3.04 15.13 -38.39
C ALA A 394 2.68 13.80 -39.06
N THR A 395 1.77 13.04 -38.46
CA THR A 395 1.06 11.95 -39.14
C THR A 395 -0.27 12.47 -39.66
N THR A 396 -0.19 13.15 -40.80
CA THR A 396 -1.33 13.35 -41.70
C THR A 396 -1.74 12.00 -42.29
N THR A 397 -2.56 11.26 -41.56
CA THR A 397 -3.35 10.15 -42.09
C THR A 397 -4.74 10.20 -41.48
N THR A 398 -5.67 10.79 -42.22
CA THR A 398 -7.10 10.69 -41.99
C THR A 398 -7.55 9.24 -42.23
N THR A 399 -7.45 8.40 -41.21
CA THR A 399 -8.10 7.09 -41.17
C THR A 399 -8.98 6.99 -39.92
N THR A 400 -10.28 6.98 -40.15
CA THR A 400 -11.33 6.89 -39.13
C THR A 400 -11.39 5.48 -38.52
N LYS A 401 -10.47 5.23 -37.58
CA LYS A 401 -10.51 4.25 -36.48
C LYS A 401 -9.16 4.34 -35.79
N GLN A 402 -9.09 4.95 -34.60
CA GLN A 402 -7.89 4.78 -33.78
C GLN A 402 -7.74 3.29 -33.46
N PRO A 403 -6.63 2.63 -33.81
CA PRO A 403 -6.33 1.35 -33.20
C PRO A 403 -6.16 1.61 -31.70
N GLN A 404 -6.90 0.86 -30.87
CA GLN A 404 -6.61 0.83 -29.43
C GLN A 404 -5.15 0.40 -29.30
N SER A 405 -4.25 1.30 -28.89
CA SER A 405 -2.84 0.95 -28.76
C SER A 405 -2.72 -0.06 -27.63
N LEU A 406 -2.42 -1.31 -27.98
CA LEU A 406 -2.25 -2.39 -27.02
C LEU A 406 -1.26 -1.94 -25.95
N PHE A 407 -1.62 -2.12 -24.68
CA PHE A 407 -0.77 -1.70 -23.57
C PHE A 407 0.58 -2.45 -23.61
N ASP A 408 1.67 -1.70 -23.77
CA ASP A 408 3.03 -2.23 -23.69
C ASP A 408 3.60 -2.04 -22.27
N PRO A 409 3.87 -3.13 -21.52
CA PRO A 409 4.52 -3.04 -20.21
C PRO A 409 5.91 -2.41 -20.22
N LYS A 410 6.61 -2.37 -21.37
CA LYS A 410 7.92 -1.72 -21.53
C LYS A 410 7.82 -0.21 -21.77
N ALA A 411 6.74 0.24 -22.41
CA ALA A 411 6.43 1.65 -22.66
C ALA A 411 5.08 2.06 -22.04
N PRO A 412 4.86 1.89 -20.72
CA PRO A 412 3.52 1.90 -20.14
C PRO A 412 2.87 3.28 -20.00
N LEU A 413 3.49 4.33 -20.56
CA LEU A 413 2.98 5.71 -20.62
C LEU A 413 2.63 6.16 -22.05
N ASP A 414 3.00 5.39 -23.09
CA ASP A 414 2.83 5.80 -24.48
C ASP A 414 1.36 5.70 -24.91
N GLY A 415 0.82 6.81 -25.45
CA GLY A 415 -0.60 6.92 -25.83
C GLY A 415 -1.60 7.08 -24.67
N ARG A 416 -1.15 7.12 -23.41
CA ARG A 416 -2.04 7.03 -22.22
C ARG A 416 -2.03 8.30 -21.38
N GLU A 417 -3.17 8.68 -20.82
CA GLU A 417 -3.22 9.71 -19.78
C GLU A 417 -2.45 9.23 -18.53
N ILE A 418 -1.88 10.15 -17.74
CA ILE A 418 -1.05 9.79 -16.58
C ILE A 418 -1.66 10.35 -15.31
N MET A 419 -1.97 9.50 -14.34
CA MET A 419 -2.26 9.89 -12.96
C MET A 419 -1.11 9.47 -12.05
N TYR A 420 -0.57 10.40 -11.26
CA TYR A 420 0.41 10.11 -10.22
C TYR A 420 -0.23 10.12 -8.84
N VAL A 421 0.00 9.07 -8.03
CA VAL A 421 -0.46 9.00 -6.64
C VAL A 421 0.60 9.58 -5.71
N HIS A 422 0.41 10.84 -5.31
CA HIS A 422 1.31 11.53 -4.39
C HIS A 422 1.14 10.96 -2.99
N SER A 423 2.05 10.07 -2.59
CA SER A 423 1.88 9.21 -1.41
C SER A 423 2.18 9.87 -0.04
N GLY A 424 2.26 11.20 0.04
CA GLY A 424 2.73 11.93 1.24
C GLY A 424 4.24 11.79 1.49
N GLY A 425 4.65 11.90 2.77
CA GLY A 425 6.06 11.83 3.19
C GLY A 425 6.75 13.19 3.32
N VAL A 426 6.03 14.27 3.04
CA VAL A 426 6.51 15.67 3.08
C VAL A 426 6.97 16.11 4.47
N GLU A 427 6.43 15.48 5.52
CA GLU A 427 6.82 15.68 6.92
C GLU A 427 8.29 15.29 7.19
N GLY A 428 8.87 14.44 6.32
CA GLY A 428 10.26 14.02 6.40
C GLY A 428 11.26 14.94 5.70
N ILE A 429 10.83 15.94 4.92
CA ILE A 429 11.72 16.70 4.02
C ILE A 429 12.90 17.34 4.76
N VAL A 430 12.70 17.91 5.95
CA VAL A 430 13.79 18.53 6.73
C VAL A 430 14.85 17.51 7.12
N SER A 431 14.47 16.31 7.61
CA SER A 431 15.45 15.28 7.99
C SER A 431 16.08 14.58 6.77
N GLN A 432 15.44 14.67 5.61
CA GLN A 432 15.98 14.22 4.33
C GLN A 432 17.00 15.22 3.76
N LEU A 433 16.67 16.52 3.71
CA LEU A 433 17.56 17.60 3.25
C LEU A 433 18.84 17.70 4.10
N ASN A 434 18.77 17.44 5.40
CA ASN A 434 19.95 17.32 6.26
C ASN A 434 20.98 16.27 5.74
N ARG A 435 20.55 15.22 5.02
CA ARG A 435 21.46 14.24 4.40
C ARG A 435 22.13 14.81 3.14
N TYR A 436 21.41 15.66 2.40
CA TYR A 436 21.97 16.37 1.24
C TYR A 436 22.99 17.42 1.71
N LEU A 437 22.71 18.13 2.81
CA LEU A 437 23.64 19.05 3.46
C LEU A 437 24.93 18.34 3.89
N TYR A 438 24.81 17.18 4.54
CA TYR A 438 25.97 16.36 4.92
C TYR A 438 26.79 15.87 3.72
N LYS A 439 26.17 15.70 2.54
CA LYS A 439 26.86 15.34 1.27
C LYS A 439 27.34 16.58 0.48
N GLY A 440 27.19 17.80 1.01
CA GLY A 440 27.57 19.05 0.33
C GLY A 440 26.74 19.36 -0.92
N LEU A 441 25.50 18.87 -0.99
CA LEU A 441 24.61 19.08 -2.15
C LEU A 441 23.61 20.22 -1.95
N VAL A 442 23.43 20.71 -0.72
CA VAL A 442 22.59 21.87 -0.37
C VAL A 442 23.23 22.65 0.77
N ASP A 443 22.93 23.95 0.83
CA ASP A 443 23.37 24.83 1.93
C ASP A 443 22.39 24.80 3.11
N VAL A 444 22.81 25.36 4.26
CA VAL A 444 22.03 25.33 5.52
C VAL A 444 20.69 26.06 5.37
N GLU A 445 20.70 27.14 4.61
CA GLU A 445 19.55 27.97 4.26
C GLU A 445 18.50 27.17 3.46
N GLN A 446 18.93 26.21 2.65
CA GLN A 446 18.05 25.39 1.81
C GLN A 446 17.39 24.25 2.60
N VAL A 447 17.98 23.81 3.72
CA VAL A 447 17.37 22.83 4.64
C VAL A 447 16.21 23.45 5.41
N GLN A 448 16.27 24.76 5.68
CA GLN A 448 15.17 25.51 6.25
C GLN A 448 14.11 25.79 5.18
N LEU A 449 13.13 24.89 5.05
CA LEU A 449 11.91 25.23 4.31
C LEU A 449 11.34 26.53 4.89
N PRO A 450 11.04 27.56 4.06
CA PRO A 450 10.37 28.75 4.54
C PRO A 450 9.08 28.30 5.25
N ARG A 451 8.86 28.83 6.46
CA ARG A 451 7.73 28.45 7.29
C ARG A 451 6.44 28.67 6.48
N ARG A 452 5.62 27.62 6.37
CA ARG A 452 4.24 27.74 5.90
C ARG A 452 3.42 28.53 6.90
#